data_AF-A0A2T4LPF9-F1
#
_entry.id   AF-A0A2T4LPF9-F1
#
_cell.length_a   1.000
_cell.length_b   1.000
_cell.length_c   1.000
_cell.angle_alpha   90.00
_cell.angle_beta   90.00
_cell.angle_gamma   90.00
#
_symmetry.space_group_name_H-M   'P 1'
#
loop_
_entity.id
_entity.type
_entity.pdbx_description
1 polymer ?
#
loop_
_entity_poly.entity_id
_entity_poly.type
_entity_poly.pdbx_seq_one_letter_code
_entity_poly.pdbx_strand_id
1 'polypeptide(L)'
;MLRSINKIVTSMLVFTLLFSHSVSANVSEKDNETAVTDVDSVEEPSSGTLDLNQDNLLPIEYTLDNKIERVIGTDQRIKVSNFKSTPYKQVVLLNMTFPNGKTYTGSGTMVGRDSVLTAGHNIYSKSAGGWASKIVVYAGVEGQKFHIGKAQSKKIHTLNQWINKRDFQYDLAIIKLNNNLGDKTGILPITSKVRLNESIETSGFPADKGSSIQFKSKGFLNKIEANNLYYDMDTNPGQSGSSVRNANNQIIGVHTFGGEDYNGATRLNELYIDYILHWMGKPKAHNYYKKVEVIRSNTNLWNDLNFNSKRSGKSIKIGSIYHAKYMYNHPNGQKYLSLYDSKDKWIGYLNKNDSKDVKNKLTGDKYNKKVSISKNKICVWNDLDFNSKRSVKNLKIGNVYHAKYKYNHPNGQKYLSLYDSNNKWIGYFNIKDVKILQ
;
A
#
# COMPACT_ATOMS: atom_id res chain seq x y z
N MET A 1 51.15 55.27 27.54
CA MET A 1 50.70 54.69 28.83
C MET A 1 49.22 54.99 28.99
N LEU A 2 48.40 53.95 28.86
CA LEU A 2 46.95 54.01 28.87
C LEU A 2 46.40 54.26 30.28
N ARG A 3 45.35 55.10 30.36
CA ARG A 3 44.40 55.15 31.48
C ARG A 3 43.09 54.46 31.07
N SER A 4 42.51 53.76 32.04
CA SER A 4 41.30 52.93 31.97
C SER A 4 40.02 53.71 31.64
N ILE A 5 39.17 53.13 30.79
CA ILE A 5 37.73 53.41 30.75
C ILE A 5 37.00 52.07 30.83
N ASN A 6 36.24 51.87 31.91
CA ASN A 6 35.29 50.77 32.09
C ASN A 6 34.14 50.91 31.08
N LYS A 7 33.86 49.86 30.29
CA LYS A 7 32.59 49.72 29.58
C LYS A 7 31.79 48.58 30.21
N ILE A 8 30.71 48.98 30.88
CA ILE A 8 29.60 48.12 31.28
C ILE A 8 28.87 47.72 30.00
N VAL A 9 28.80 46.42 29.70
CA VAL A 9 27.95 45.87 28.64
C VAL A 9 26.68 45.35 29.29
N THR A 10 25.60 46.12 29.15
CA THR A 10 24.25 45.71 29.53
C THR A 10 23.72 44.73 28.49
N SER A 11 23.66 43.45 28.82
CA SER A 11 23.05 42.42 27.98
C SER A 11 21.53 42.54 28.05
N MET A 12 20.91 43.13 27.02
CA MET A 12 19.47 43.21 26.86
C MET A 12 18.96 41.90 26.24
N LEU A 13 18.39 41.01 27.06
CA LEU A 13 17.79 39.75 26.64
C LEU A 13 16.43 40.04 25.97
N VAL A 14 16.39 40.09 24.64
CA VAL A 14 15.14 40.18 23.88
C VAL A 14 14.51 38.79 23.84
N PHE A 15 13.46 38.58 24.64
CA PHE A 15 12.57 37.43 24.51
C PHE A 15 11.72 37.60 23.24
N THR A 16 12.15 37.04 22.12
CA THR A 16 11.27 36.84 20.96
C THR A 16 10.28 35.72 21.29
N LEU A 17 9.03 36.09 21.60
CA LEU A 17 7.91 35.17 21.57
C LEU A 17 7.77 34.61 20.15
N LEU A 18 8.28 33.40 19.94
CA LEU A 18 7.94 32.58 18.77
C LEU A 18 6.48 32.14 18.93
N PHE A 19 5.55 32.92 18.38
CA PHE A 19 4.25 32.40 18.01
C PHE A 19 4.48 31.33 16.96
N SER A 20 4.36 30.06 17.35
CA SER A 20 4.24 28.94 16.42
C SER A 20 2.95 29.11 15.64
N HIS A 21 3.00 29.88 14.56
CA HIS A 21 2.00 29.79 13.51
C HIS A 21 2.17 28.39 12.91
N SER A 22 1.27 27.49 13.28
CA SER A 22 1.06 26.27 12.53
C SER A 22 0.64 26.68 11.13
N VAL A 23 1.61 26.73 10.21
CA VAL A 23 1.34 26.79 8.78
C VAL A 23 0.52 25.54 8.47
N SER A 24 -0.78 25.74 8.25
CA SER A 24 -1.61 24.77 7.56
C SER A 24 -1.06 24.69 6.15
N ALA A 25 -0.10 23.80 5.93
CA ALA A 25 0.23 23.38 4.58
C ALA A 25 -1.05 22.74 4.03
N ASN A 26 -1.78 23.50 3.19
CA ASN A 26 -2.79 22.95 2.30
C ASN A 26 -2.06 22.07 1.27
N VAL A 27 -1.55 20.93 1.71
CA VAL A 27 -1.19 19.84 0.79
C VAL A 27 -2.54 19.36 0.26
N SER A 28 -2.75 19.46 -1.05
CA SER A 28 -3.99 19.02 -1.64
C SER A 28 -4.11 17.51 -1.39
N GLU A 29 -5.26 17.08 -0.89
CA GLU A 29 -5.45 15.68 -0.49
C GLU A 29 -5.36 14.70 -1.69
N LYS A 30 -5.26 15.22 -2.94
CA LYS A 30 -5.27 14.49 -4.23
C LYS A 30 -3.95 14.48 -5.02
N ASP A 31 -2.83 14.94 -4.47
CA ASP A 31 -1.60 15.22 -5.24
C ASP A 31 -0.88 14.00 -5.90
N ASN A 32 -1.39 12.78 -5.73
CA ASN A 32 -0.69 11.53 -6.11
C ASN A 32 -1.37 10.73 -7.24
N GLU A 33 -2.28 11.36 -7.97
CA GLU A 33 -3.00 10.74 -9.08
C GLU A 33 -3.23 11.73 -10.22
N THR A 34 -3.31 11.23 -11.46
CA THR A 34 -3.79 12.02 -12.59
C THR A 34 -4.69 11.19 -13.49
N ALA A 35 -5.70 11.84 -14.07
CA ALA A 35 -6.41 11.29 -15.21
C ALA A 35 -5.48 11.36 -16.43
N VAL A 36 -5.48 10.28 -17.20
CA VAL A 36 -4.89 10.25 -18.53
C VAL A 36 -6.07 10.36 -19.48
N THR A 37 -5.95 11.18 -20.55
CA THR A 37 -7.02 11.57 -21.50
C THR A 37 -8.28 10.70 -21.43
N ASP A 38 -9.46 11.30 -21.25
CA ASP A 38 -10.73 10.55 -21.15
C ASP A 38 -10.92 9.68 -22.39
N VAL A 39 -10.53 8.40 -22.27
CA VAL A 39 -10.81 7.36 -23.25
C VAL A 39 -12.04 6.64 -22.75
N ASP A 40 -13.09 6.64 -23.58
CA ASP A 40 -14.28 5.82 -23.34
C ASP A 40 -13.88 4.35 -23.12
N SER A 41 -14.76 3.59 -22.46
CA SER A 41 -14.58 2.15 -22.36
C SER A 41 -14.54 1.54 -23.77
N VAL A 42 -13.37 1.10 -24.21
CA VAL A 42 -13.13 0.52 -25.54
C VAL A 42 -13.56 -0.95 -25.54
N GLU A 43 -13.77 -1.47 -26.75
CA GLU A 43 -13.97 -2.88 -27.12
C GLU A 43 -13.25 -3.90 -26.24
N GLU A 44 -13.88 -5.07 -26.11
CA GLU A 44 -13.36 -6.22 -25.37
C GLU A 44 -11.92 -6.57 -25.78
N PRO A 45 -11.03 -6.87 -24.82
CA PRO A 45 -9.64 -7.21 -25.12
C PRO A 45 -9.54 -8.39 -26.11
N SER A 46 -8.89 -8.15 -27.24
CA SER A 46 -8.72 -9.09 -28.36
C SER A 46 -7.25 -9.15 -28.83
N SER A 47 -6.92 -10.02 -29.77
CA SER A 47 -5.58 -10.09 -30.38
C SER A 47 -5.41 -9.04 -31.50
N GLY A 48 -4.18 -8.60 -31.75
CA GLY A 48 -3.88 -7.64 -32.80
C GLY A 48 -2.38 -7.40 -33.01
N THR A 49 -2.06 -6.26 -33.63
CA THR A 49 -0.70 -5.80 -33.94
C THR A 49 -0.36 -4.57 -33.09
N LEU A 50 0.86 -4.51 -32.56
CA LEU A 50 1.32 -3.36 -31.77
C LEU A 50 1.20 -2.06 -32.58
N ASP A 51 0.73 -0.98 -31.94
CA ASP A 51 0.51 0.31 -32.62
C ASP A 51 1.83 0.95 -33.12
N LEU A 52 2.95 0.60 -32.49
CA LEU A 52 4.28 1.12 -32.77
C LEU A 52 5.27 -0.03 -32.97
N ASN A 53 6.27 0.19 -33.82
CA ASN A 53 7.41 -0.71 -33.90
C ASN A 53 8.27 -0.60 -32.63
N GLN A 54 8.42 -1.70 -31.90
CA GLN A 54 9.14 -1.71 -30.63
C GLN A 54 10.64 -1.43 -30.79
N ASP A 55 11.22 -1.76 -31.95
CA ASP A 55 12.62 -1.48 -32.24
C ASP A 55 12.93 0.04 -32.27
N ASN A 56 11.90 0.88 -32.43
CA ASN A 56 12.02 2.33 -32.46
C ASN A 56 11.81 3.00 -31.10
N LEU A 57 11.43 2.23 -30.07
CA LEU A 57 11.11 2.79 -28.75
C LEU A 57 12.30 2.65 -27.81
N LEU A 58 12.63 3.75 -27.14
CA LEU A 58 13.61 3.75 -26.07
C LEU A 58 12.94 3.35 -24.75
N PRO A 59 13.64 2.60 -23.89
CA PRO A 59 13.21 2.40 -22.51
C PRO A 59 13.13 3.71 -21.74
N ILE A 60 12.19 3.83 -20.81
CA ILE A 60 11.98 5.06 -20.03
C ILE A 60 13.17 5.39 -19.11
N GLU A 61 13.98 4.39 -18.77
CA GLU A 61 15.20 4.49 -17.98
C GLU A 61 16.22 5.44 -18.65
N TYR A 62 16.14 5.67 -19.96
CA TYR A 62 16.96 6.66 -20.67
C TYR A 62 16.63 8.10 -20.27
N THR A 63 15.53 8.32 -19.56
CA THR A 63 15.20 9.62 -18.97
C THR A 63 15.77 9.79 -17.56
N LEU A 64 16.36 8.73 -16.98
CA LEU A 64 16.99 8.75 -15.67
C LEU A 64 18.49 9.04 -15.82
N ASP A 65 19.02 9.95 -15.01
CA ASP A 65 20.41 10.41 -15.09
C ASP A 65 21.44 9.31 -14.68
N ASN A 66 20.98 8.21 -14.07
CA ASN A 66 21.78 7.06 -13.67
C ASN A 66 21.26 5.77 -14.32
N LYS A 67 22.07 5.16 -15.21
CA LYS A 67 21.78 3.86 -15.85
C LYS A 67 22.34 2.72 -15.01
N ILE A 68 21.54 1.84 -14.41
CA ILE A 68 22.14 0.65 -13.80
C ILE A 68 21.25 -0.62 -13.72
N GLU A 69 20.22 -0.81 -14.54
CA GLU A 69 19.65 -2.17 -14.73
C GLU A 69 20.54 -2.98 -15.68
N ARG A 70 21.08 -4.11 -15.23
CA ARG A 70 22.11 -4.81 -16.02
C ARG A 70 22.07 -6.33 -15.85
N VAL A 71 22.66 -6.98 -16.85
CA VAL A 71 23.12 -8.36 -16.77
C VAL A 71 24.33 -8.41 -15.84
N ILE A 72 24.30 -9.30 -14.85
CA ILE A 72 25.33 -9.50 -13.83
C ILE A 72 26.14 -10.74 -14.23
N GLY A 73 27.37 -10.52 -14.72
CA GLY A 73 28.19 -11.61 -15.24
C GLY A 73 27.64 -12.17 -16.56
N THR A 74 27.38 -13.48 -16.61
CA THR A 74 26.85 -14.14 -17.82
C THR A 74 25.34 -14.04 -17.89
N ASP A 75 24.80 -13.56 -19.01
CA ASP A 75 23.35 -13.44 -19.25
C ASP A 75 22.62 -14.79 -19.10
N GLN A 76 21.86 -14.95 -18.02
CA GLN A 76 21.02 -16.11 -17.71
C GLN A 76 19.56 -15.90 -18.11
N ARG A 77 19.22 -14.81 -18.83
CA ARG A 77 17.83 -14.58 -19.25
C ARG A 77 17.41 -15.59 -20.29
N ILE A 78 16.21 -16.13 -20.12
CA ILE A 78 15.62 -17.13 -21.00
C ILE A 78 14.37 -16.53 -21.65
N LYS A 79 14.21 -16.69 -22.96
CA LYS A 79 12.97 -16.34 -23.66
C LYS A 79 11.80 -17.12 -23.07
N VAL A 80 10.69 -16.45 -22.77
CA VAL A 80 9.46 -17.12 -22.36
C VAL A 80 8.82 -17.78 -23.60
N SER A 81 8.79 -19.11 -23.62
CA SER A 81 8.20 -19.87 -24.74
C SER A 81 6.67 -19.97 -24.65
N ASN A 82 6.10 -20.08 -23.45
CA ASN A 82 4.65 -20.15 -23.24
C ASN A 82 4.11 -18.90 -22.55
N PHE A 83 4.12 -17.78 -23.25
CA PHE A 83 3.63 -16.48 -22.76
C PHE A 83 2.11 -16.45 -22.47
N LYS A 84 1.37 -17.50 -22.83
CA LYS A 84 -0.06 -17.66 -22.51
C LYS A 84 -0.31 -18.43 -21.20
N SER A 85 0.72 -18.99 -20.58
CA SER A 85 0.61 -19.62 -19.26
C SER A 85 0.84 -18.63 -18.11
N THR A 86 0.29 -18.90 -16.93
CA THR A 86 0.64 -18.16 -15.71
C THR A 86 2.03 -18.56 -15.23
N PRO A 87 2.89 -17.60 -14.82
CA PRO A 87 2.59 -16.18 -14.56
C PRO A 87 2.75 -15.23 -15.76
N TYR A 88 3.17 -15.73 -16.92
CA TYR A 88 3.61 -14.92 -18.06
C TYR A 88 2.47 -14.17 -18.76
N LYS A 89 1.28 -14.76 -18.85
CA LYS A 89 0.11 -14.11 -19.45
C LYS A 89 -0.38 -12.86 -18.69
N GLN A 90 0.04 -12.70 -17.43
CA GLN A 90 -0.26 -11.53 -16.62
C GLN A 90 0.77 -10.40 -16.77
N VAL A 91 1.91 -10.67 -17.40
CA VAL A 91 2.93 -9.65 -17.65
C VAL A 91 2.57 -8.90 -18.93
N VAL A 92 2.68 -7.58 -18.87
CA VAL A 92 2.25 -6.68 -19.95
C VAL A 92 3.38 -5.78 -20.40
N LEU A 93 3.38 -5.48 -21.69
CA LEU A 93 4.22 -4.47 -22.31
C LEU A 93 3.52 -3.11 -22.20
N LEU A 94 4.27 -2.07 -21.85
CA LEU A 94 3.79 -0.70 -21.72
C LEU A 94 4.43 0.19 -22.78
N ASN A 95 3.61 0.88 -23.57
CA ASN A 95 4.06 2.00 -24.39
C ASN A 95 3.55 3.30 -23.75
N MET A 96 4.45 4.14 -23.24
CA MET A 96 4.13 5.31 -22.42
C MET A 96 4.54 6.59 -23.15
N THR A 97 3.56 7.38 -23.56
CA THR A 97 3.77 8.68 -24.21
C THR A 97 3.82 9.78 -23.15
N PHE A 98 4.79 10.69 -23.27
CA PHE A 98 5.03 11.78 -22.33
C PHE A 98 4.91 13.17 -22.99
N PRO A 99 4.81 14.26 -22.19
CA PRO A 99 4.68 15.63 -22.70
C PRO A 99 5.83 16.11 -23.60
N ASN A 100 7.01 15.49 -23.52
CA ASN A 100 8.11 15.73 -24.45
C ASN A 100 7.87 15.19 -25.88
N GLY A 101 6.69 14.65 -26.18
CA GLY A 101 6.30 14.12 -27.48
C GLY A 101 6.86 12.73 -27.81
N LYS A 102 7.62 12.12 -26.90
CA LYS A 102 8.22 10.79 -27.10
C LYS A 102 7.38 9.70 -26.45
N THR A 103 7.47 8.50 -27.03
CA THR A 103 6.92 7.27 -26.43
C THR A 103 8.07 6.38 -26.00
N TYR A 104 7.99 5.88 -24.78
CA TYR A 104 8.96 4.97 -24.17
C TYR A 104 8.34 3.60 -23.94
N THR A 105 9.18 2.59 -23.76
CA THR A 105 8.77 1.22 -23.46
C THR A 105 9.13 0.80 -22.04
N GLY A 106 8.35 -0.12 -21.47
CA GLY A 106 8.49 -0.62 -20.11
C GLY A 106 7.61 -1.85 -19.86
N SER A 107 7.64 -2.38 -18.64
CA SER A 107 6.94 -3.60 -18.27
C SER A 107 5.93 -3.37 -17.13
N GLY A 108 4.96 -4.26 -16.99
CA GLY A 108 4.00 -4.25 -15.89
C GLY A 108 3.42 -5.62 -15.61
N THR A 109 2.59 -5.73 -14.58
CA THR A 109 1.90 -7.00 -14.25
C THR A 109 0.45 -6.75 -13.83
N MET A 110 -0.48 -7.54 -14.36
CA MET A 110 -1.89 -7.50 -14.01
C MET A 110 -2.13 -7.97 -12.57
N VAL A 111 -2.71 -7.10 -11.75
CA VAL A 111 -3.04 -7.34 -10.32
C VAL A 111 -4.52 -7.14 -10.01
N GLY A 112 -5.31 -6.67 -10.97
CA GLY A 112 -6.76 -6.52 -10.88
C GLY A 112 -7.43 -6.73 -12.24
N ARG A 113 -8.78 -6.71 -12.27
CA ARG A 113 -9.55 -6.83 -13.53
C ARG A 113 -9.18 -5.74 -14.54
N ASP A 114 -8.83 -4.56 -14.05
CA ASP A 114 -8.55 -3.34 -14.82
C ASP A 114 -7.30 -2.63 -14.27
N SER A 115 -6.36 -3.35 -13.67
CA SER A 115 -5.25 -2.74 -12.91
C SER A 115 -3.90 -3.40 -13.17
N VAL A 116 -2.91 -2.61 -13.58
CA VAL A 116 -1.52 -3.00 -13.79
C VAL A 116 -0.64 -2.41 -12.69
N LEU A 117 0.17 -3.24 -12.05
CA LEU A 117 1.27 -2.84 -11.17
C LEU A 117 2.54 -2.62 -11.99
N THR A 118 3.24 -1.51 -11.74
CA THR A 118 4.45 -1.13 -12.49
C THR A 118 5.32 -0.15 -11.67
N ALA A 119 6.43 0.32 -12.24
CA ALA A 119 7.31 1.32 -11.64
C ALA A 119 6.66 2.72 -11.66
N GLY A 120 6.97 3.55 -10.67
CA GLY A 120 6.60 4.97 -10.65
C GLY A 120 7.17 5.74 -11.83
N HIS A 121 8.41 5.45 -12.22
CA HIS A 121 9.09 6.14 -13.31
C HIS A 121 8.52 5.81 -14.70
N ASN A 122 7.83 4.66 -14.86
CA ASN A 122 7.07 4.34 -16.07
C ASN A 122 5.90 5.32 -16.30
N ILE A 123 5.38 5.96 -15.24
CA ILE A 123 4.20 6.82 -15.33
C ILE A 123 4.48 8.30 -15.04
N TYR A 124 5.61 8.62 -14.42
CA TYR A 124 6.01 9.98 -14.09
C TYR A 124 7.54 10.15 -14.20
N SER A 125 7.96 11.07 -15.06
CA SER A 125 9.38 11.43 -15.23
C SER A 125 9.50 12.94 -15.47
N LYS A 126 10.15 13.66 -14.54
CA LYS A 126 10.37 15.12 -14.69
C LYS A 126 11.14 15.48 -15.96
N SER A 127 12.09 14.65 -16.38
CA SER A 127 12.89 14.85 -17.60
C SER A 127 12.08 14.58 -18.86
N ALA A 128 11.00 13.80 -18.75
CA ALA A 128 10.02 13.60 -19.82
C ALA A 128 8.87 14.62 -19.81
N GLY A 129 8.88 15.59 -18.89
CA GLY A 129 7.85 16.62 -18.78
C GLY A 129 6.75 16.34 -17.73
N GLY A 130 6.94 15.32 -16.88
CA GLY A 130 6.03 15.00 -15.78
C GLY A 130 5.27 13.69 -16.01
N TRP A 131 3.94 13.72 -15.83
CA TRP A 131 3.08 12.55 -15.97
C TRP A 131 3.00 12.06 -17.41
N ALA A 132 2.94 10.74 -17.61
CA ALA A 132 2.61 10.14 -18.90
C ALA A 132 1.21 10.61 -19.35
N SER A 133 1.11 11.08 -20.59
CA SER A 133 -0.13 11.59 -21.19
C SER A 133 -0.96 10.52 -21.88
N LYS A 134 -0.38 9.34 -22.13
CA LYS A 134 -1.05 8.14 -22.64
C LYS A 134 -0.22 6.91 -22.33
N ILE A 135 -0.83 5.83 -21.86
CA ILE A 135 -0.18 4.52 -21.77
C ILE A 135 -1.03 3.49 -22.49
N VAL A 136 -0.42 2.78 -23.44
CA VAL A 136 -1.03 1.62 -24.09
C VAL A 136 -0.42 0.35 -23.51
N VAL A 137 -1.29 -0.58 -23.11
CA VAL A 137 -0.93 -1.81 -22.43
C VAL A 137 -1.26 -2.99 -23.33
N TYR A 138 -0.28 -3.87 -23.53
CA TYR A 138 -0.44 -5.07 -24.37
C TYR A 138 -0.15 -6.34 -23.57
N ALA A 139 -1.03 -7.34 -23.69
CA ALA A 139 -0.87 -8.64 -23.06
C ALA A 139 -0.63 -9.76 -24.06
N GLY A 140 0.26 -10.69 -23.70
CA GLY A 140 0.62 -11.83 -24.53
C GLY A 140 1.31 -11.41 -25.83
N VAL A 141 2.32 -10.56 -25.71
CA VAL A 141 3.10 -10.03 -26.84
C VAL A 141 4.12 -11.08 -27.32
N GLU A 142 4.15 -11.29 -28.63
CA GLU A 142 5.18 -12.06 -29.32
C GLU A 142 5.52 -11.37 -30.64
N GLY A 143 6.73 -10.78 -30.68
CA GLY A 143 7.12 -9.89 -31.78
C GLY A 143 6.15 -8.72 -31.91
N GLN A 144 5.77 -8.39 -33.14
CA GLN A 144 4.86 -7.25 -33.41
C GLN A 144 3.38 -7.55 -33.17
N LYS A 145 3.04 -8.69 -32.57
CA LYS A 145 1.65 -9.10 -32.28
C LYS A 145 1.39 -9.19 -30.78
N PHE A 146 0.15 -8.95 -30.39
CA PHE A 146 -0.37 -9.29 -29.06
C PHE A 146 -1.54 -10.27 -29.21
N HIS A 147 -1.57 -11.28 -28.35
CA HIS A 147 -2.47 -12.42 -28.51
C HIS A 147 -3.54 -12.54 -27.42
N ILE A 148 -3.51 -11.69 -26.40
CA ILE A 148 -4.48 -11.74 -25.30
C ILE A 148 -5.35 -10.50 -25.28
N GLY A 149 -4.75 -9.31 -25.36
CA GLY A 149 -5.52 -8.09 -25.23
C GLY A 149 -4.70 -6.82 -25.28
N LYS A 150 -5.40 -5.73 -25.54
CA LYS A 150 -4.91 -4.36 -25.48
C LYS A 150 -5.81 -3.54 -24.56
N ALA A 151 -5.22 -2.60 -23.84
CA ALA A 151 -5.92 -1.61 -23.03
C ALA A 151 -5.20 -0.26 -23.08
N GLN A 152 -5.86 0.77 -22.58
CA GLN A 152 -5.25 2.09 -22.37
C GLN A 152 -5.44 2.54 -20.92
N SER A 153 -4.51 3.36 -20.44
CA SER A 153 -4.61 4.00 -19.13
C SER A 153 -5.80 4.96 -19.09
N LYS A 154 -6.65 4.82 -18.07
CA LYS A 154 -7.69 5.78 -17.68
C LYS A 154 -7.24 6.66 -16.51
N LYS A 155 -6.53 6.07 -15.56
CA LYS A 155 -6.02 6.77 -14.37
C LYS A 155 -4.69 6.16 -13.97
N ILE A 156 -3.75 6.99 -13.54
CA ILE A 156 -2.43 6.55 -13.08
C ILE A 156 -2.14 7.12 -11.69
N HIS A 157 -1.49 6.30 -10.87
CA HIS A 157 -1.20 6.61 -9.48
C HIS A 157 0.25 6.23 -9.16
N THR A 158 0.96 7.09 -8.43
CA THR A 158 2.28 6.77 -7.85
C THR A 158 2.45 7.55 -6.54
N LEU A 159 3.60 7.41 -5.88
CA LEU A 159 3.87 8.02 -4.58
C LEU A 159 4.43 9.43 -4.74
N ASN A 160 3.98 10.37 -3.88
CA ASN A 160 4.46 11.75 -3.87
C ASN A 160 5.97 11.86 -3.67
N GLN A 161 6.57 10.90 -2.96
CA GLN A 161 8.01 10.84 -2.76
C GLN A 161 8.75 10.54 -4.05
N TRP A 162 8.20 9.69 -4.93
CA TRP A 162 8.71 9.51 -6.28
C TRP A 162 8.59 10.80 -7.10
N ILE A 163 7.39 11.39 -7.13
CA ILE A 163 7.12 12.64 -7.86
C ILE A 163 8.09 13.76 -7.45
N ASN A 164 8.27 13.95 -6.14
CA ASN A 164 9.02 15.09 -5.63
C ASN A 164 10.53 14.86 -5.64
N LYS A 165 10.98 13.65 -5.28
CA LYS A 165 12.39 13.38 -4.96
C LYS A 165 13.06 12.32 -5.87
N ARG A 166 12.31 11.62 -6.72
CA ARG A 166 12.81 10.45 -7.49
C ARG A 166 13.51 9.41 -6.61
N ASP A 167 12.98 9.19 -5.41
CA ASP A 167 13.54 8.22 -4.47
C ASP A 167 13.06 6.81 -4.84
N PHE A 168 13.98 5.93 -5.24
CA PHE A 168 13.71 4.57 -5.70
C PHE A 168 12.99 3.69 -4.66
N GLN A 169 13.06 4.05 -3.37
CA GLN A 169 12.25 3.41 -2.34
C GLN A 169 10.74 3.57 -2.56
N TYR A 170 10.33 4.54 -3.38
CA TYR A 170 8.94 4.90 -3.63
C TYR A 170 8.55 4.75 -5.11
N ASP A 171 9.38 4.08 -5.91
CA ASP A 171 9.21 3.90 -7.35
C ASP A 171 8.14 2.82 -7.67
N LEU A 172 6.90 3.13 -7.36
CA LEU A 172 5.78 2.19 -7.42
C LEU A 172 4.55 2.88 -8.01
N ALA A 173 3.84 2.20 -8.91
CA ALA A 173 2.65 2.74 -9.53
C ALA A 173 1.56 1.70 -9.83
N ILE A 174 0.33 2.21 -9.93
CA ILE A 174 -0.82 1.50 -10.49
C ILE A 174 -1.35 2.26 -11.71
N ILE A 175 -1.59 1.52 -12.79
CA ILE A 175 -2.33 1.99 -13.97
C ILE A 175 -3.72 1.35 -13.92
N LYS A 176 -4.76 2.19 -13.83
CA LYS A 176 -6.15 1.80 -14.04
C LYS A 176 -6.46 1.84 -15.53
N LEU A 177 -7.04 0.77 -16.04
CA LEU A 177 -7.31 0.57 -17.46
C LEU A 177 -8.73 1.01 -17.83
N ASN A 178 -8.94 1.30 -19.12
CA ASN A 178 -10.24 1.61 -19.69
C ASN A 178 -11.10 0.36 -20.01
N ASN A 179 -10.54 -0.85 -19.91
CA ASN A 179 -11.26 -2.11 -20.07
C ASN A 179 -10.77 -3.17 -19.05
N ASN A 180 -11.46 -4.32 -18.99
CA ASN A 180 -11.18 -5.39 -18.04
C ASN A 180 -10.17 -6.43 -18.57
N LEU A 181 -8.98 -5.99 -19.02
CA LEU A 181 -7.92 -6.88 -19.52
C LEU A 181 -7.56 -8.06 -18.57
N GLY A 182 -7.76 -7.86 -17.27
CA GLY A 182 -7.58 -8.87 -16.22
C GLY A 182 -8.50 -10.07 -16.34
N ASP A 183 -9.63 -9.95 -17.03
CA ASP A 183 -10.56 -11.07 -17.25
C ASP A 183 -9.99 -12.09 -18.25
N LYS A 184 -9.13 -11.66 -19.17
CA LYS A 184 -8.43 -12.53 -20.14
C LYS A 184 -7.10 -13.03 -19.60
N THR A 185 -6.32 -12.13 -19.00
CA THR A 185 -4.98 -12.43 -18.48
C THR A 185 -5.03 -13.19 -17.15
N GLY A 186 -6.10 -13.02 -16.36
CA GLY A 186 -6.07 -13.32 -14.93
C GLY A 186 -5.22 -12.30 -14.16
N ILE A 187 -4.98 -12.56 -12.88
CA ILE A 187 -4.17 -11.67 -12.02
C ILE A 187 -3.16 -12.47 -11.22
N LEU A 188 -2.07 -11.83 -10.81
CA LEU A 188 -1.13 -12.41 -9.84
C LEU A 188 -1.40 -11.90 -8.43
N PRO A 189 -1.34 -12.77 -7.41
CA PRO A 189 -1.46 -12.35 -6.02
C PRO A 189 -0.24 -11.53 -5.58
N ILE A 190 -0.46 -10.58 -4.67
CA ILE A 190 0.60 -9.77 -4.03
C ILE A 190 0.80 -10.21 -2.58
N THR A 191 2.03 -10.11 -2.06
CA THR A 191 2.35 -10.46 -0.66
C THR A 191 3.50 -9.62 -0.12
N SER A 192 3.46 -9.32 1.18
CA SER A 192 4.56 -8.66 1.91
C SER A 192 5.56 -9.63 2.53
N LYS A 193 5.23 -10.92 2.48
CA LYS A 193 6.07 -11.99 3.03
C LYS A 193 7.22 -12.25 2.07
N VAL A 194 8.42 -12.04 2.57
CA VAL A 194 9.69 -12.28 1.89
C VAL A 194 10.64 -12.99 2.84
N ARG A 195 11.59 -13.74 2.31
CA ARG A 195 12.62 -14.43 3.06
C ARG A 195 13.96 -14.28 2.34
N LEU A 196 14.99 -13.89 3.08
CA LEU A 196 16.35 -13.82 2.57
C LEU A 196 16.76 -15.16 1.94
N ASN A 197 17.48 -15.12 0.83
CA ASN A 197 17.92 -16.25 0.03
C ASN A 197 16.78 -17.10 -0.56
N GLU A 198 15.54 -16.59 -0.63
CA GLU A 198 14.49 -17.29 -1.36
C GLU A 198 14.72 -17.20 -2.88
N SER A 199 14.40 -18.28 -3.60
CA SER A 199 14.41 -18.29 -5.06
C SER A 199 13.25 -17.44 -5.58
N ILE A 200 13.58 -16.55 -6.51
CA ILE A 200 12.68 -15.59 -7.11
C ILE A 200 12.79 -15.62 -8.63
N GLU A 201 11.75 -15.13 -9.30
CA GLU A 201 11.71 -14.97 -10.75
C GLU A 201 11.17 -13.58 -11.10
N THR A 202 11.80 -12.93 -12.08
CA THR A 202 11.28 -11.74 -12.76
C THR A 202 11.07 -12.04 -14.24
N SER A 203 10.18 -11.30 -14.88
CA SER A 203 10.00 -11.39 -16.33
C SER A 203 9.35 -10.14 -16.88
N GLY A 204 9.86 -9.65 -18.01
CA GLY A 204 9.38 -8.46 -18.71
C GLY A 204 9.92 -8.40 -20.13
N PHE A 205 9.97 -7.18 -20.68
CA PHE A 205 10.34 -6.91 -22.07
C PHE A 205 11.63 -6.10 -22.15
N PRO A 206 12.81 -6.75 -22.09
CA PRO A 206 14.09 -6.05 -22.15
C PRO A 206 14.40 -5.51 -23.55
N ALA A 207 14.98 -4.33 -23.61
CA ALA A 207 15.26 -3.62 -24.85
C ALA A 207 16.43 -4.17 -25.65
N ASP A 208 17.45 -4.71 -24.99
CA ASP A 208 18.54 -5.41 -25.68
C ASP A 208 18.06 -6.70 -26.39
N LYS A 209 16.82 -7.13 -26.14
CA LYS A 209 16.14 -8.23 -26.86
C LYS A 209 14.93 -7.74 -27.69
N GLY A 210 14.86 -6.45 -27.99
CA GLY A 210 13.90 -5.85 -28.92
C GLY A 210 12.54 -5.45 -28.34
N SER A 211 12.36 -5.45 -27.01
CA SER A 211 11.14 -4.95 -26.31
C SER A 211 9.79 -5.57 -26.74
N SER A 212 9.81 -6.60 -27.59
CA SER A 212 8.64 -7.24 -28.20
C SER A 212 8.57 -8.74 -27.90
N ILE A 213 9.51 -9.24 -27.10
CA ILE A 213 9.58 -10.62 -26.65
C ILE A 213 9.80 -10.62 -25.15
N GLN A 214 9.02 -11.43 -24.45
CA GLN A 214 9.16 -11.57 -23.01
C GLN A 214 10.36 -12.46 -22.66
N PHE A 215 11.20 -11.97 -21.76
CA PHE A 215 12.29 -12.75 -21.15
C PHE A 215 12.04 -12.90 -19.66
N LYS A 216 12.57 -13.97 -19.09
CA LYS A 216 12.56 -14.23 -17.66
C LYS A 216 13.97 -14.46 -17.13
N SER A 217 14.15 -14.14 -15.86
CA SER A 217 15.37 -14.42 -15.11
C SER A 217 15.02 -14.99 -13.75
N LYS A 218 15.82 -15.95 -13.28
CA LYS A 218 15.69 -16.57 -11.96
C LYS A 218 16.96 -16.29 -11.16
N GLY A 219 16.78 -16.14 -9.86
CA GLY A 219 17.88 -15.83 -8.96
C GLY A 219 17.45 -15.95 -7.51
N PHE A 220 18.23 -15.33 -6.64
CA PHE A 220 18.03 -15.32 -5.19
C PHE A 220 17.88 -13.90 -4.65
N LEU A 221 17.05 -13.78 -3.63
CA LEU A 221 16.90 -12.55 -2.88
C LEU A 221 18.07 -12.36 -1.91
N ASN A 222 18.99 -11.45 -2.23
CA ASN A 222 20.27 -11.28 -1.53
C ASN A 222 20.21 -10.29 -0.38
N LYS A 223 19.26 -9.33 -0.41
CA LYS A 223 19.09 -8.35 0.67
C LYS A 223 17.65 -7.85 0.74
N ILE A 224 17.17 -7.64 1.97
CA ILE A 224 15.84 -7.10 2.26
C ILE A 224 16.00 -5.84 3.11
N GLU A 225 15.47 -4.73 2.62
CA GLU A 225 15.34 -3.49 3.37
C GLU A 225 13.87 -3.16 3.65
N ALA A 226 13.62 -2.01 4.28
CA ALA A 226 12.26 -1.57 4.59
C ALA A 226 11.40 -1.43 3.33
N ASN A 227 11.94 -0.80 2.30
CA ASN A 227 11.22 -0.46 1.06
C ASN A 227 11.85 -1.06 -0.21
N ASN A 228 13.02 -1.69 -0.13
CA ASN A 228 13.72 -2.25 -1.29
C ASN A 228 14.08 -3.74 -1.10
N LEU A 229 14.15 -4.44 -2.21
CA LEU A 229 14.68 -5.79 -2.35
C LEU A 229 15.87 -5.75 -3.32
N TYR A 230 16.88 -6.57 -3.09
CA TYR A 230 18.07 -6.67 -3.95
C TYR A 230 18.36 -8.14 -4.26
N TYR A 231 18.75 -8.42 -5.51
CA TYR A 231 18.92 -9.77 -6.03
C TYR A 231 19.92 -9.82 -7.19
N ASP A 232 20.23 -11.04 -7.62
CA ASP A 232 21.18 -11.37 -8.69
C ASP A 232 20.51 -11.72 -10.03
N MET A 233 19.18 -11.60 -10.15
CA MET A 233 18.48 -11.81 -11.42
C MET A 233 18.92 -10.77 -12.46
N ASP A 234 19.34 -11.26 -13.64
CA ASP A 234 19.64 -10.41 -14.79
C ASP A 234 18.41 -9.63 -15.29
N THR A 235 18.60 -8.33 -15.47
CA THR A 235 17.61 -7.44 -16.10
C THR A 235 18.28 -6.47 -17.09
N ASN A 236 17.47 -5.67 -17.77
CA ASN A 236 17.93 -4.67 -18.72
C ASN A 236 16.81 -3.64 -18.90
N PRO A 237 17.16 -2.38 -19.25
CA PRO A 237 16.16 -1.36 -19.57
C PRO A 237 15.01 -1.88 -20.43
N GLY A 238 13.79 -1.47 -20.10
CA GLY A 238 12.53 -1.98 -20.65
C GLY A 238 11.86 -3.00 -19.71
N GLN A 239 12.63 -3.61 -18.80
CA GLN A 239 12.07 -4.44 -17.74
C GLN A 239 11.62 -3.67 -16.50
N SER A 240 11.84 -2.35 -16.44
CA SER A 240 11.24 -1.52 -15.41
C SER A 240 9.75 -1.75 -15.26
N GLY A 241 9.31 -2.02 -14.02
CA GLY A 241 7.94 -2.37 -13.69
C GLY A 241 7.61 -3.86 -13.74
N SER A 242 8.57 -4.73 -14.11
CA SER A 242 8.40 -6.19 -14.04
C SER A 242 8.17 -6.65 -12.61
N SER A 243 7.27 -7.61 -12.42
CA SER A 243 7.05 -8.21 -11.09
C SER A 243 8.22 -9.10 -10.68
N VAL A 244 8.70 -8.90 -9.46
CA VAL A 244 9.57 -9.85 -8.75
C VAL A 244 8.67 -10.80 -7.97
N ARG A 245 8.76 -12.10 -8.26
CA ARG A 245 7.83 -13.12 -7.75
C ARG A 245 8.56 -14.19 -6.95
N ASN A 246 7.92 -14.67 -5.89
CA ASN A 246 8.36 -15.87 -5.17
C ASN A 246 7.96 -17.17 -5.91
N ALA A 247 8.38 -18.32 -5.37
CA ALA A 247 8.08 -19.64 -5.95
C ALA A 247 6.57 -19.96 -6.10
N ASN A 248 5.69 -19.26 -5.36
CA ASN A 248 4.23 -19.41 -5.47
C ASN A 248 3.61 -18.41 -6.48
N ASN A 249 4.44 -17.75 -7.30
CA ASN A 249 4.04 -16.68 -8.21
C ASN A 249 3.35 -15.49 -7.52
N GLN A 250 3.63 -15.27 -6.24
CA GLN A 250 3.18 -14.08 -5.53
C GLN A 250 4.18 -12.95 -5.75
N ILE A 251 3.69 -11.78 -6.15
CA ILE A 251 4.52 -10.60 -6.32
C ILE A 251 4.97 -10.10 -4.95
N ILE A 252 6.28 -9.94 -4.78
CA ILE A 252 6.92 -9.43 -3.57
C ILE A 252 7.57 -8.05 -3.77
N GLY A 253 7.76 -7.64 -5.02
CA GLY A 253 8.34 -6.37 -5.40
C GLY A 253 8.13 -6.05 -6.89
N VAL A 254 8.47 -4.83 -7.25
CA VAL A 254 8.46 -4.33 -8.64
C VAL A 254 9.88 -3.92 -9.00
N HIS A 255 10.45 -4.51 -10.05
CA HIS A 255 11.79 -4.17 -10.53
C HIS A 255 11.84 -2.71 -11.02
N THR A 256 12.84 -1.97 -10.57
CA THR A 256 12.91 -0.50 -10.75
C THR A 256 14.31 0.07 -10.94
N PHE A 257 15.35 -0.68 -10.59
CA PHE A 257 16.73 -0.21 -10.66
C PHE A 257 17.71 -1.39 -10.62
N GLY A 258 18.99 -1.10 -10.82
CA GLY A 258 20.08 -1.99 -10.44
C GLY A 258 21.33 -1.24 -9.98
N GLY A 259 22.44 -1.95 -9.93
CA GLY A 259 23.75 -1.55 -9.44
C GLY A 259 24.87 -2.30 -10.16
N GLU A 260 26.10 -2.21 -9.67
CA GLU A 260 27.26 -2.89 -10.29
C GLU A 260 27.14 -4.41 -10.21
N ASP A 261 26.69 -4.93 -9.07
CA ASP A 261 26.65 -6.36 -8.73
C ASP A 261 25.27 -6.82 -8.24
N TYR A 262 24.23 -6.00 -8.42
CA TYR A 262 22.85 -6.33 -8.03
C TYR A 262 21.82 -5.69 -8.97
N ASN A 263 20.64 -6.28 -9.01
CA ASN A 263 19.41 -5.60 -9.44
C ASN A 263 18.47 -5.42 -8.24
N GLY A 264 17.54 -4.50 -8.36
CA GLY A 264 16.71 -4.06 -7.25
C GLY A 264 15.24 -3.87 -7.62
N ALA A 265 14.41 -3.89 -6.59
CA ALA A 265 12.97 -3.68 -6.71
C ALA A 265 12.43 -2.88 -5.53
N THR A 266 11.42 -2.07 -5.78
CA THR A 266 10.57 -1.52 -4.73
C THR A 266 9.77 -2.66 -4.11
N ARG A 267 9.95 -2.88 -2.80
CA ARG A 267 9.37 -3.97 -2.01
C ARG A 267 7.89 -3.72 -1.75
N LEU A 268 7.05 -4.75 -1.94
CA LEU A 268 5.64 -4.69 -1.52
C LEU A 268 5.47 -4.95 -0.02
N ASN A 269 5.87 -4.00 0.83
CA ASN A 269 5.57 -4.09 2.26
C ASN A 269 4.06 -3.89 2.55
N GLU A 270 3.63 -4.09 3.80
CA GLU A 270 2.19 -4.00 4.15
C GLU A 270 1.58 -2.63 3.84
N LEU A 271 2.36 -1.55 4.02
CA LEU A 271 1.90 -0.19 3.75
C LEU A 271 1.68 0.02 2.25
N TYR A 272 2.61 -0.41 1.40
CA TYR A 272 2.47 -0.27 -0.05
C TYR A 272 1.39 -1.18 -0.62
N ILE A 273 1.15 -2.35 -0.03
CA ILE A 273 -0.01 -3.18 -0.38
C ILE A 273 -1.32 -2.44 -0.07
N ASP A 274 -1.42 -1.75 1.07
CA ASP A 274 -2.61 -0.94 1.37
C ASP A 274 -2.81 0.19 0.33
N TYR A 275 -1.72 0.81 -0.10
CA TYR A 275 -1.77 1.86 -1.12
C TYR A 275 -2.19 1.33 -2.49
N ILE A 276 -1.62 0.20 -2.91
CA ILE A 276 -2.03 -0.51 -4.14
C ILE A 276 -3.53 -0.84 -4.08
N LEU A 277 -3.98 -1.44 -2.97
CA LEU A 277 -5.38 -1.79 -2.78
C LEU A 277 -6.29 -0.55 -2.80
N HIS A 278 -5.85 0.57 -2.21
CA HIS A 278 -6.56 1.84 -2.29
C HIS A 278 -6.69 2.32 -3.73
N TRP A 279 -5.60 2.39 -4.50
CA TRP A 279 -5.64 2.82 -5.91
C TRP A 279 -6.48 1.89 -6.79
N MET A 280 -6.57 0.61 -6.44
CA MET A 280 -7.46 -0.36 -7.08
C MET A 280 -8.94 -0.19 -6.69
N GLY A 281 -9.28 0.76 -5.81
CA GLY A 281 -10.64 1.02 -5.33
C GLY A 281 -11.10 0.11 -4.19
N LYS A 282 -10.16 -0.56 -3.50
CA LYS A 282 -10.42 -1.54 -2.43
C LYS A 282 -9.59 -1.26 -1.18
N PRO A 283 -9.65 -0.05 -0.59
CA PRO A 283 -8.81 0.32 0.55
C PRO A 283 -8.95 -0.67 1.72
N LYS A 284 -7.81 -1.09 2.28
CA LYS A 284 -7.78 -2.09 3.35
C LYS A 284 -8.11 -1.45 4.70
N ALA A 285 -9.14 -1.96 5.35
CA ALA A 285 -9.51 -1.60 6.71
C ALA A 285 -8.63 -2.34 7.72
N HIS A 286 -8.05 -1.60 8.66
CA HIS A 286 -7.38 -2.14 9.85
C HIS A 286 -8.24 -1.92 11.07
N ASN A 287 -8.40 -2.95 11.89
CA ASN A 287 -9.15 -2.83 13.14
C ASN A 287 -8.53 -1.76 14.04
N TYR A 288 -9.37 -0.87 14.55
CA TYR A 288 -8.95 0.21 15.45
C TYR A 288 -9.70 0.14 16.79
N TYR A 289 -11.03 0.10 16.74
CA TYR A 289 -11.95 -0.04 17.88
C TYR A 289 -11.68 0.84 19.11
N LYS A 290 -11.31 2.11 18.90
CA LYS A 290 -11.11 3.08 19.99
C LYS A 290 -12.15 4.17 20.01
N LYS A 291 -12.31 4.82 21.18
CA LYS A 291 -12.95 6.13 21.25
C LYS A 291 -11.94 7.21 20.86
N VAL A 292 -12.35 8.15 20.02
CA VAL A 292 -11.52 9.28 19.59
C VAL A 292 -12.25 10.60 19.82
N GLU A 293 -11.52 11.58 20.32
CA GLU A 293 -12.00 12.95 20.51
C GLU A 293 -11.45 13.81 19.37
N VAL A 294 -12.32 14.59 18.74
CA VAL A 294 -11.89 15.55 17.72
C VAL A 294 -11.24 16.75 18.37
N ILE A 295 -10.05 17.09 17.88
CA ILE A 295 -9.20 18.15 18.48
C ILE A 295 -9.00 19.36 17.56
N ARG A 296 -9.47 19.31 16.31
CA ARG A 296 -9.34 20.42 15.35
C ARG A 296 -10.69 20.90 14.85
N SER A 297 -10.86 22.22 14.79
CA SER A 297 -12.01 22.89 14.19
C SER A 297 -11.95 22.74 12.67
N ASN A 298 -13.11 22.88 12.01
CA ASN A 298 -13.23 22.87 10.55
C ASN A 298 -12.65 21.63 9.86
N THR A 299 -12.57 20.51 10.58
CA THR A 299 -12.06 19.26 10.02
C THR A 299 -12.99 18.72 8.94
N ASN A 300 -12.41 18.31 7.81
CA ASN A 300 -13.15 17.63 6.75
C ASN A 300 -13.57 16.23 7.21
N LEU A 301 -14.84 15.91 7.02
CA LEU A 301 -15.37 14.56 7.14
C LEU A 301 -15.73 14.07 5.75
N TRP A 302 -15.16 12.93 5.36
CA TRP A 302 -15.27 12.42 4.00
C TRP A 302 -16.26 11.25 3.90
N ASN A 303 -17.04 11.19 2.81
CA ASN A 303 -17.90 10.04 2.53
C ASN A 303 -17.11 8.84 1.99
N ASP A 304 -16.00 9.13 1.31
CA ASP A 304 -15.17 8.16 0.64
C ASP A 304 -13.70 8.54 0.81
N LEU A 305 -12.84 7.53 0.73
CA LEU A 305 -11.40 7.73 0.88
C LEU A 305 -10.76 8.28 -0.41
N ASN A 306 -11.50 8.42 -1.52
CA ASN A 306 -11.00 9.06 -2.75
C ASN A 306 -11.25 10.59 -2.73
N PHE A 307 -11.83 11.10 -1.66
CA PHE A 307 -12.17 12.52 -1.46
C PHE A 307 -13.04 13.10 -2.59
N ASN A 308 -13.94 12.29 -3.14
CA ASN A 308 -14.88 12.72 -4.17
C ASN A 308 -16.03 13.54 -3.58
N SER A 309 -16.42 13.27 -2.33
CA SER A 309 -17.47 14.05 -1.67
C SER A 309 -17.19 14.29 -0.18
N LYS A 310 -17.23 15.56 0.20
CA LYS A 310 -17.26 16.00 1.60
C LYS A 310 -18.67 15.82 2.15
N ARG A 311 -18.81 15.46 3.43
CA ARG A 311 -20.10 15.57 4.12
C ARG A 311 -20.42 17.02 4.44
N SER A 312 -21.55 17.52 3.97
CA SER A 312 -21.95 18.92 4.15
C SER A 312 -22.47 19.23 5.56
N GLY A 313 -22.14 20.44 6.04
CA GLY A 313 -23.05 21.31 6.82
C GLY A 313 -22.99 21.29 8.36
N LYS A 314 -22.66 20.18 9.01
CA LYS A 314 -22.41 20.14 10.47
C LYS A 314 -21.02 19.56 10.70
N SER A 315 -20.02 20.43 10.60
CA SER A 315 -18.66 20.09 10.97
C SER A 315 -18.66 19.45 12.35
N ILE A 316 -17.93 18.35 12.45
CA ILE A 316 -17.67 17.66 13.71
C ILE A 316 -17.11 18.69 14.70
N LYS A 317 -17.73 18.81 15.88
CA LYS A 317 -17.32 19.82 16.86
C LYS A 317 -16.07 19.34 17.60
N ILE A 318 -15.13 20.25 17.85
CA ILE A 318 -14.04 20.01 18.79
C ILE A 318 -14.61 19.48 20.11
N GLY A 319 -13.95 18.50 20.70
CA GLY A 319 -14.36 17.84 21.94
C GLY A 319 -15.41 16.74 21.75
N SER A 320 -15.98 16.59 20.56
CA SER A 320 -16.92 15.49 20.29
C SER A 320 -16.19 14.16 20.26
N ILE A 321 -16.79 13.16 20.91
CA ILE A 321 -16.24 11.80 21.02
C ILE A 321 -17.00 10.83 20.10
N TYR A 322 -16.26 10.06 19.32
CA TYR A 322 -16.80 9.06 18.40
C TYR A 322 -16.16 7.69 18.61
N HIS A 323 -16.83 6.64 18.14
CA HIS A 323 -16.25 5.32 17.99
C HIS A 323 -15.52 5.24 16.65
N ALA A 324 -14.22 5.00 16.66
CA ALA A 324 -13.43 4.71 15.47
C ALA A 324 -13.23 3.20 15.36
N LYS A 325 -13.93 2.54 14.41
CA LYS A 325 -13.87 1.08 14.26
C LYS A 325 -12.69 0.63 13.40
N TYR A 326 -12.38 1.41 12.36
CA TYR A 326 -11.35 1.08 11.38
C TYR A 326 -10.41 2.24 11.13
N MET A 327 -9.17 1.92 10.77
CA MET A 327 -8.14 2.83 10.31
C MET A 327 -7.67 2.40 8.92
N TYR A 328 -7.36 3.37 8.06
CA TYR A 328 -6.91 3.16 6.70
C TYR A 328 -5.60 3.91 6.49
N ASN A 329 -4.59 3.23 5.97
CA ASN A 329 -3.40 3.89 5.44
C ASN A 329 -3.76 4.45 4.06
N HIS A 330 -3.53 5.76 3.86
CA HIS A 330 -3.91 6.44 2.64
C HIS A 330 -2.66 6.79 1.81
N PRO A 331 -2.69 6.62 0.48
CA PRO A 331 -1.55 6.93 -0.39
C PRO A 331 -1.02 8.38 -0.34
N ASN A 332 -1.76 9.32 0.27
CA ASN A 332 -1.27 10.67 0.55
C ASN A 332 -0.32 10.75 1.77
N GLY A 333 0.00 9.62 2.38
CA GLY A 333 0.88 9.49 3.55
C GLY A 333 0.16 9.65 4.89
N GLN A 334 -1.13 9.96 4.90
CA GLN A 334 -1.92 10.11 6.11
C GLN A 334 -2.71 8.84 6.46
N LYS A 335 -3.31 8.84 7.65
CA LYS A 335 -4.23 7.78 8.10
C LYS A 335 -5.61 8.36 8.32
N TYR A 336 -6.63 7.61 7.95
CA TYR A 336 -8.02 8.02 8.12
C TYR A 336 -8.79 7.00 8.97
N LEU A 337 -9.63 7.50 9.88
CA LEU A 337 -10.47 6.72 10.78
C LEU A 337 -11.90 6.68 10.27
N SER A 338 -12.53 5.51 10.28
CA SER A 338 -13.97 5.37 10.06
C SER A 338 -14.73 5.60 11.37
N LEU A 339 -15.45 6.72 11.44
CA LEU A 339 -16.15 7.17 12.64
C LEU A 339 -17.61 6.73 12.68
N TYR A 340 -18.06 6.43 13.90
CA TYR A 340 -19.42 6.03 14.23
C TYR A 340 -19.87 6.81 15.48
N ASP A 341 -21.15 7.17 15.53
CA ASP A 341 -21.73 7.82 16.71
C ASP A 341 -22.01 6.82 17.85
N SER A 342 -22.58 7.32 18.95
CA SER A 342 -22.94 6.50 20.11
C SER A 342 -24.03 5.46 19.84
N LYS A 343 -24.75 5.58 18.72
CA LYS A 343 -25.77 4.63 18.26
C LYS A 343 -25.22 3.70 17.16
N ASP A 344 -23.90 3.65 16.99
CA ASP A 344 -23.20 2.86 15.97
C ASP A 344 -23.56 3.22 14.52
N LYS A 345 -24.13 4.40 14.27
CA LYS A 345 -24.35 4.91 12.91
C LYS A 345 -23.05 5.46 12.35
N TRP A 346 -22.70 5.05 11.13
CA TRP A 346 -21.51 5.55 10.45
C TRP A 346 -21.65 7.04 10.08
N ILE A 347 -20.62 7.80 10.44
CA ILE A 347 -20.60 9.26 10.33
C ILE A 347 -19.72 9.72 9.16
N GLY A 348 -18.55 9.10 8.96
CA GLY A 348 -17.64 9.44 7.87
C GLY A 348 -16.19 9.07 8.16
N TYR A 349 -15.29 9.41 7.24
CA TYR A 349 -13.85 9.28 7.43
C TYR A 349 -13.23 10.59 7.93
N LEU A 350 -12.43 10.49 8.99
CA LEU A 350 -11.70 11.60 9.61
C LEU A 350 -10.20 11.38 9.49
N ASN A 351 -9.42 12.39 9.15
CA ASN A 351 -7.96 12.29 9.23
C ASN A 351 -7.55 12.05 10.69
N LYS A 352 -6.71 11.05 10.93
CA LYS A 352 -6.28 10.64 12.28
C LYS A 352 -5.66 11.80 13.05
N ASN A 353 -4.91 12.68 12.38
CA ASN A 353 -4.22 13.81 12.99
C ASN A 353 -5.18 14.88 13.55
N ASP A 354 -6.45 14.84 13.17
CA ASP A 354 -7.49 15.75 13.65
C ASP A 354 -8.23 15.17 14.87
N SER A 355 -7.74 14.03 15.40
CA SER A 355 -8.28 13.35 16.57
C SER A 355 -7.20 12.83 17.51
N LYS A 356 -7.51 12.75 18.81
CA LYS A 356 -6.71 12.03 19.79
C LYS A 356 -7.47 10.82 20.32
N ASP A 357 -6.73 9.78 20.69
CA ASP A 357 -7.32 8.61 21.33
C ASP A 357 -7.79 9.02 22.73
N VAL A 358 -9.04 8.71 23.04
CA VAL A 358 -9.55 8.87 24.40
C VAL A 358 -9.04 7.69 25.20
N LYS A 359 -8.15 7.96 26.17
CA LYS A 359 -7.66 6.96 27.13
C LYS A 359 -8.76 6.58 28.11
N ASN A 360 -9.77 5.87 27.64
CA ASN A 360 -10.73 5.24 28.53
C ASN A 360 -10.24 3.83 28.83
N LYS A 361 -9.72 3.64 30.04
CA LYS A 361 -9.63 2.30 30.62
C LYS A 361 -11.05 1.76 30.61
N LEU A 362 -11.34 0.78 29.76
CA LEU A 362 -12.65 0.13 29.72
C LEU A 362 -12.98 -0.30 31.16
N THR A 363 -14.01 0.29 31.74
CA THR A 363 -14.44 -0.03 33.09
C THR A 363 -15.25 -1.32 33.02
N GLY A 364 -14.79 -2.34 33.73
CA GLY A 364 -15.47 -3.62 33.80
C GLY A 364 -16.57 -3.56 34.84
N ASP A 365 -17.79 -3.88 34.44
CA ASP A 365 -18.88 -4.09 35.39
C ASP A 365 -18.59 -5.35 36.20
N LYS A 366 -18.73 -5.27 37.52
CA LYS A 366 -18.66 -6.46 38.38
C LYS A 366 -19.70 -7.46 37.89
N TYR A 367 -19.24 -8.67 37.54
CA TYR A 367 -20.08 -9.69 36.94
C TYR A 367 -20.19 -10.93 37.83
N ASN A 368 -19.06 -11.41 38.36
CA ASN A 368 -18.95 -12.49 39.34
C ASN A 368 -19.83 -13.72 39.04
N LYS A 369 -19.72 -14.26 37.82
CA LYS A 369 -20.39 -15.50 37.43
C LYS A 369 -19.39 -16.62 37.19
N LYS A 370 -19.81 -17.85 37.46
CA LYS A 370 -19.10 -19.04 36.98
C LYS A 370 -19.48 -19.27 35.52
N VAL A 371 -18.50 -19.57 34.69
CA VAL A 371 -18.70 -19.83 33.26
C VAL A 371 -17.90 -21.05 32.83
N SER A 372 -18.35 -21.76 31.81
CA SER A 372 -17.56 -22.79 31.12
C SER A 372 -17.33 -22.39 29.67
N ILE A 373 -16.23 -22.83 29.09
CA ILE A 373 -15.96 -22.61 27.66
C ILE A 373 -16.90 -23.47 26.83
N SER A 374 -17.47 -22.89 25.77
CA SER A 374 -18.47 -23.57 24.92
C SER A 374 -17.91 -24.06 23.58
N LYS A 375 -16.65 -23.75 23.23
CA LYS A 375 -16.05 -24.07 21.92
C LYS A 375 -14.58 -24.48 22.02
N ASN A 376 -14.13 -25.37 21.12
CA ASN A 376 -12.77 -25.91 21.07
C ASN A 376 -11.72 -24.91 20.54
N LYS A 377 -12.13 -23.97 19.67
CA LYS A 377 -11.26 -22.91 19.14
C LYS A 377 -11.82 -21.55 19.54
N ILE A 378 -11.16 -20.88 20.47
CA ILE A 378 -11.55 -19.55 20.95
C ILE A 378 -10.35 -18.60 20.99
N CYS A 379 -10.62 -17.34 20.68
CA CYS A 379 -9.62 -16.29 20.69
C CYS A 379 -9.61 -15.61 22.06
N VAL A 380 -8.45 -15.65 22.72
CA VAL A 380 -8.25 -15.01 24.03
C VAL A 380 -7.34 -13.82 23.85
N TRP A 381 -7.68 -12.70 24.48
CA TRP A 381 -6.95 -11.44 24.32
C TRP A 381 -6.20 -11.05 25.60
N ASN A 382 -5.00 -10.49 25.44
CA ASN A 382 -4.21 -9.92 26.55
C ASN A 382 -4.75 -8.55 26.98
N ASP A 383 -5.40 -7.84 26.08
CA ASP A 383 -5.93 -6.51 26.28
C ASP A 383 -7.19 -6.35 25.44
N LEU A 384 -8.06 -5.43 25.87
CA LEU A 384 -9.29 -5.14 25.14
C LEU A 384 -9.05 -4.20 23.96
N ASP A 385 -7.84 -3.67 23.75
CA ASP A 385 -7.49 -2.93 22.52
C ASP A 385 -7.08 -3.90 21.38
N PHE A 386 -7.06 -5.20 21.66
CA PHE A 386 -6.69 -6.28 20.74
C PHE A 386 -5.29 -6.17 20.15
N ASN A 387 -4.35 -5.56 20.88
CA ASN A 387 -2.96 -5.44 20.44
C ASN A 387 -2.28 -6.81 20.33
N SER A 388 -2.63 -7.76 21.22
CA SER A 388 -2.09 -9.11 21.15
C SER A 388 -3.06 -10.19 21.63
N LYS A 389 -3.03 -11.33 20.94
CA LYS A 389 -3.70 -12.56 21.38
C LYS A 389 -2.88 -13.22 22.47
N ARG A 390 -3.58 -13.83 23.43
CA ARG A 390 -2.99 -14.58 24.53
C ARG A 390 -2.95 -16.06 24.19
N SER A 391 -1.77 -16.66 24.32
CA SER A 391 -1.63 -18.12 24.24
C SER A 391 -2.02 -18.75 25.57
N VAL A 392 -2.96 -19.69 25.53
CA VAL A 392 -3.50 -20.39 26.70
C VAL A 392 -3.43 -21.89 26.46
N LYS A 393 -2.42 -22.54 27.05
CA LYS A 393 -2.15 -23.97 26.86
C LYS A 393 -3.12 -24.91 27.59
N ASN A 394 -3.72 -24.45 28.69
CA ASN A 394 -4.49 -25.30 29.63
C ASN A 394 -5.99 -24.98 29.65
N LEU A 395 -6.51 -24.47 28.55
CA LEU A 395 -7.91 -24.13 28.44
C LEU A 395 -8.74 -25.40 28.11
N LYS A 396 -9.64 -25.82 28.99
CA LYS A 396 -10.40 -27.08 28.83
C LYS A 396 -11.90 -26.81 28.73
N ILE A 397 -12.57 -27.43 27.77
CA ILE A 397 -14.04 -27.42 27.69
C ILE A 397 -14.61 -28.08 28.93
N GLY A 398 -15.73 -27.57 29.43
CA GLY A 398 -16.43 -28.11 30.59
C GLY A 398 -15.83 -27.66 31.93
N ASN A 399 -14.58 -27.22 31.96
CA ASN A 399 -14.01 -26.62 33.18
C ASN A 399 -14.74 -25.33 33.56
N VAL A 400 -14.82 -25.11 34.87
CA VAL A 400 -15.42 -23.92 35.46
C VAL A 400 -14.36 -22.83 35.62
N TYR A 401 -14.70 -21.63 35.17
CA TYR A 401 -13.89 -20.42 35.27
C TYR A 401 -14.69 -19.31 35.94
N HIS A 402 -13.99 -18.37 36.58
CA HIS A 402 -14.61 -17.24 37.24
C HIS A 402 -14.56 -16.00 36.34
N ALA A 403 -15.72 -15.56 35.86
CA ALA A 403 -15.89 -14.30 35.15
C ALA A 403 -16.11 -13.16 36.15
N LYS A 404 -15.04 -12.43 36.50
CA LYS A 404 -15.12 -11.37 37.51
C LYS A 404 -15.71 -10.07 36.96
N TYR A 405 -15.32 -9.71 35.75
CA TYR A 405 -15.72 -8.45 35.13
C TYR A 405 -16.28 -8.67 33.73
N LYS A 406 -17.26 -7.85 33.36
CA LYS A 406 -17.84 -7.80 32.02
C LYS A 406 -17.63 -6.41 31.43
N TYR A 407 -17.21 -6.34 30.18
CA TYR A 407 -16.86 -5.11 29.49
C TYR A 407 -17.72 -4.98 28.24
N ASN A 408 -18.33 -3.80 28.05
CA ASN A 408 -18.96 -3.43 26.79
C ASN A 408 -17.87 -2.80 25.91
N HIS A 409 -17.48 -3.49 24.84
CA HIS A 409 -16.36 -3.09 24.00
C HIS A 409 -16.83 -2.24 22.81
N PRO A 410 -16.06 -1.24 22.32
CA PRO A 410 -16.44 -0.39 21.19
C PRO A 410 -16.70 -1.12 19.86
N ASN A 411 -16.32 -2.39 19.73
CA ASN A 411 -16.71 -3.24 18.61
C ASN A 411 -18.17 -3.74 18.67
N GLY A 412 -18.95 -3.32 19.68
CA GLY A 412 -20.34 -3.72 19.89
C GLY A 412 -20.51 -5.06 20.61
N GLN A 413 -19.43 -5.73 20.98
CA GLN A 413 -19.46 -7.01 21.67
C GLN A 413 -19.14 -6.87 23.16
N LYS A 414 -19.45 -7.92 23.93
CA LYS A 414 -19.17 -7.98 25.36
C LYS A 414 -18.06 -8.97 25.63
N TYR A 415 -17.12 -8.58 26.47
CA TYR A 415 -16.00 -9.40 26.86
C TYR A 415 -16.01 -9.65 28.37
N LEU A 416 -15.57 -10.83 28.78
CA LEU A 416 -15.41 -11.21 30.17
C LEU A 416 -13.94 -11.33 30.51
N SER A 417 -13.55 -10.84 31.69
CA SER A 417 -12.24 -11.15 32.28
C SER A 417 -12.35 -12.44 33.09
N LEU A 418 -11.70 -13.50 32.60
CA LEU A 418 -11.78 -14.84 33.21
C LEU A 418 -10.56 -15.15 34.07
N TYR A 419 -10.81 -15.89 35.15
CA TYR A 419 -9.83 -16.35 36.12
C TYR A 419 -10.00 -17.86 36.34
N ASP A 420 -8.90 -18.56 36.61
CA ASP A 420 -8.93 -19.98 36.96
C ASP A 420 -9.35 -20.20 38.42
N SER A 421 -9.39 -21.46 38.86
CA SER A 421 -9.73 -21.85 40.23
C SER A 421 -8.75 -21.30 41.27
N ASN A 422 -7.51 -21.02 40.87
CA ASN A 422 -6.48 -20.42 41.73
C ASN A 422 -6.50 -18.89 41.65
N ASN A 423 -7.57 -18.32 41.09
CA ASN A 423 -7.77 -16.89 40.93
C ASN A 423 -6.70 -16.20 40.07
N LYS A 424 -6.00 -16.95 39.21
CA LYS A 424 -5.04 -16.41 38.26
C LYS A 424 -5.77 -15.93 37.01
N TRP A 425 -5.43 -14.72 36.55
CA TRP A 425 -6.04 -14.14 35.37
C TRP A 425 -5.64 -14.88 34.10
N ILE A 426 -6.66 -15.29 33.33
CA ILE A 426 -6.49 -16.09 32.12
C ILE A 426 -6.49 -15.21 30.89
N GLY A 427 -7.33 -14.19 30.81
CA GLY A 427 -7.51 -13.39 29.59
C GLY A 427 -8.88 -12.75 29.47
N TYR A 428 -9.07 -11.99 28.38
CA TYR A 428 -10.37 -11.51 27.95
C TYR A 428 -10.99 -12.46 26.93
N PHE A 429 -12.25 -12.82 27.16
CA PHE A 429 -13.02 -13.78 26.37
C PHE A 429 -14.28 -13.12 25.84
N ASN A 430 -14.67 -13.43 24.61
CA ASN A 430 -15.98 -13.02 24.13
C ASN A 430 -17.08 -13.72 24.95
N ILE A 431 -18.10 -12.98 25.38
CA ILE A 431 -19.21 -13.60 26.15
C ILE A 431 -19.92 -14.71 25.36
N LYS A 432 -19.91 -14.64 24.01
CA LYS A 432 -20.53 -15.64 23.12
C LYS A 432 -19.75 -16.96 23.06
N ASP A 433 -18.52 -16.98 23.56
CA ASP A 433 -17.63 -18.14 23.55
C ASP A 433 -17.62 -18.89 24.91
N VAL A 434 -18.47 -18.45 25.84
CA VAL A 434 -18.68 -19.09 27.13
C VAL A 434 -20.14 -19.39 27.37
N LYS A 435 -20.42 -20.37 28.23
CA LYS A 435 -21.73 -20.68 28.80
C LYS A 435 -21.74 -20.22 30.25
N ILE A 436 -22.73 -19.41 30.62
CA ILE A 436 -22.93 -19.02 32.01
C ILE A 436 -23.48 -20.22 32.77
N LEU A 437 -22.85 -20.56 33.89
CA LEU A 437 -23.31 -21.62 34.78
C LEU A 437 -24.20 -20.98 35.84
N GLN A 438 -25.37 -21.59 36.08
CA GLN A 438 -26.34 -21.11 37.07
C GLN A 438 -25.79 -21.25 38.49
#